data_AF-A0A359LRP1-F1
#
_entry.id   AF-A0A359LRP1-F1
#
_cell.length_a   1.000
_cell.length_b   1.000
_cell.length_c   1.000
_cell.angle_alpha   90.00
_cell.angle_beta   90.00
_cell.angle_gamma   90.00
#
_symmetry.space_group_name_H-M   'P 1'
#
loop_
_entity.id
_entity.type
_entity.pdbx_description
1 polymer ?
#
loop_
_entity_poly.entity_id
_entity_poly.type
_entity_poly.pdbx_seq_one_letter_code
_entity_poly.pdbx_strand_id
1 'polypeptide(L)'
;APAAAVVFANEVDSRARKDPRLKEINDKAARAEGVEKSRLLAQWNDLFKVVHSEKLGEVAAEFDSIHSVHRALEKGALHRILPPGELRPYLIDALERGIGKAIGESTGERAVGAGTL
;
A
#
# COMPACT_ATOMS: atom_id res chain seq x y z
N ALA A 1 -4.22 5.42 -9.73
CA ALA A 1 -2.89 5.86 -9.24
C ALA A 1 -2.43 4.88 -8.15
N PRO A 2 -1.16 4.46 -8.11
CA PRO A 2 -0.64 3.60 -7.03
C PRO A 2 -0.78 4.31 -5.68
N ALA A 3 -0.99 3.56 -4.59
CA ALA A 3 -1.20 4.13 -3.24
C ALA A 3 -0.06 5.07 -2.82
N ALA A 4 1.18 4.75 -3.24
CA ALA A 4 2.34 5.58 -2.99
C ALA A 4 2.25 7.00 -3.57
N ALA A 5 1.51 7.20 -4.67
CA ALA A 5 1.34 8.52 -5.28
C ALA A 5 0.54 9.48 -4.38
N VAL A 6 -0.27 8.95 -3.47
CA VAL A 6 -1.11 9.75 -2.57
C VAL A 6 -0.47 9.86 -1.19
N VAL A 7 0.07 8.75 -0.66
CA VAL A 7 0.61 8.70 0.71
C VAL A 7 2.03 9.25 0.78
N PHE A 8 2.83 9.11 -0.29
CA PHE A 8 4.26 9.45 -0.30
C PHE A 8 4.63 10.55 -1.30
N ALA A 9 3.67 11.38 -1.73
CA ALA A 9 3.93 12.44 -2.71
C ALA A 9 5.15 13.31 -2.36
N ASN A 10 5.24 13.76 -1.10
CA ASN A 10 6.36 14.59 -0.63
C ASN A 10 7.72 13.85 -0.65
N GLU A 11 7.71 12.56 -0.33
CA GLU A 11 8.93 11.74 -0.32
C GLU A 11 9.41 11.46 -1.75
N VAL A 12 8.48 11.16 -2.67
CA VAL A 12 8.77 10.98 -4.10
C VAL A 12 9.37 12.26 -4.68
N ASP A 13 8.76 13.43 -4.41
CA ASP A 13 9.28 14.73 -4.84
C ASP A 13 10.68 15.02 -4.29
N SER A 14 10.89 14.75 -2.99
CA SER A 14 12.17 14.96 -2.33
C SER A 14 13.27 14.09 -2.94
N ARG A 15 13.00 12.80 -3.18
CA ARG A 15 13.93 11.87 -3.82
C ARG A 15 14.19 12.25 -5.27
N ALA A 16 13.16 12.63 -6.02
CA ALA A 16 13.29 13.07 -7.40
C ALA A 16 14.20 14.30 -7.49
N ARG A 17 13.98 15.34 -6.68
CA ARG A 17 14.82 16.55 -6.67
C ARG A 17 16.29 16.30 -6.28
N LYS A 18 16.57 15.22 -5.56
CA LYS A 18 17.93 14.80 -5.19
C LYS A 18 18.61 13.94 -6.27
N ASP A 19 17.91 13.58 -7.34
CA ASP A 19 18.47 12.76 -8.41
C ASP A 19 19.69 13.44 -9.06
N PRO A 20 20.83 12.73 -9.20
CA PRO A 20 22.05 13.31 -9.76
C PRO A 20 21.86 13.93 -11.15
N ARG A 21 20.98 13.36 -11.99
CA ARG A 21 20.74 13.86 -13.35
C ARG A 21 20.08 15.24 -13.32
N LEU A 22 19.16 15.48 -12.38
CA LEU A 22 18.51 16.78 -12.20
C LEU A 22 19.46 17.79 -11.57
N LYS A 23 20.30 17.35 -10.62
CA LYS A 23 21.31 18.19 -9.99
C LYS A 23 22.30 18.73 -11.03
N GLU A 24 22.74 17.89 -11.96
CA GLU A 24 23.65 18.30 -13.03
C GLU A 24 23.06 19.41 -13.92
N ILE A 25 21.78 19.30 -14.30
CA ILE A 25 21.11 20.34 -15.09
C ILE A 25 20.95 21.63 -14.28
N ASN A 26 20.63 21.53 -12.99
CA ASN A 26 20.55 22.70 -12.11
C ASN A 26 21.90 23.42 -11.98
N ASP A 27 22.99 22.68 -11.81
CA ASP A 27 24.33 23.25 -11.70
C ASP A 27 24.75 23.98 -13.00
N LYS A 28 24.35 23.44 -14.17
CA LYS A 28 24.53 24.10 -15.47
C LYS A 28 23.66 25.36 -15.58
N ALA A 29 22.39 25.28 -15.19
CA ALA A 29 21.44 26.38 -15.26
C ALA A 29 21.83 27.56 -14.34
N ALA A 30 22.50 27.28 -13.21
CA ALA A 30 23.00 28.30 -12.29
C ALA A 30 24.11 29.17 -12.90
N ARG A 31 24.82 28.66 -13.91
CA ARG A 31 25.93 29.36 -14.60
C ARG A 31 25.53 29.91 -15.98
N ALA A 32 24.30 29.63 -16.42
CA ALA A 32 23.79 30.04 -17.72
C ALA A 32 22.91 31.29 -17.62
N GLU A 33 22.82 32.04 -18.70
CA GLU A 33 21.99 33.24 -18.82
C GLU A 33 21.13 33.21 -20.10
N GLY A 34 20.10 34.04 -20.13
CA GLY A 34 19.24 34.24 -21.29
C GLY A 34 18.59 32.95 -21.84
N VAL A 35 18.75 32.73 -23.14
CA VAL A 35 18.13 31.63 -23.87
C VAL A 35 18.61 30.27 -23.37
N GLU A 36 19.89 30.15 -23.02
CA GLU A 36 20.49 28.90 -22.57
C GLU A 36 19.92 28.46 -21.20
N LYS A 37 19.74 29.42 -20.29
CA LYS A 37 19.06 29.16 -19.01
C LYS A 37 17.63 28.66 -19.22
N SER A 38 16.90 29.27 -20.14
CA SER A 38 15.52 28.88 -20.46
C SER A 38 15.46 27.47 -21.05
N ARG A 39 16.40 27.12 -21.92
CA ARG A 39 16.56 25.77 -22.50
C ARG A 39 16.83 24.72 -21.43
N LEU A 40 17.73 25.01 -20.49
CA LEU A 40 18.06 24.10 -19.39
C LEU A 40 16.90 23.89 -18.42
N LEU A 41 16.09 24.93 -18.15
CA LEU A 41 14.88 24.79 -17.33
C LEU A 41 13.82 23.91 -18.00
N ALA A 42 13.65 24.01 -19.33
CA ALA A 42 12.76 23.13 -20.06
C ALA A 42 13.22 21.66 -19.98
N GLN A 43 14.52 21.41 -20.18
CA GLN A 43 15.11 20.07 -20.03
C GLN A 43 14.96 19.53 -18.61
N TRP A 44 15.15 20.39 -17.61
CA TRP A 44 14.94 20.02 -16.22
C TRP A 44 13.50 19.57 -15.96
N ASN A 45 12.51 20.32 -16.47
CA ASN A 45 11.10 19.97 -16.28
C ASN A 45 10.72 18.64 -16.93
N ASP A 46 11.24 18.37 -18.12
CA ASP A 46 10.97 17.10 -18.82
C ASP A 46 11.65 15.93 -18.11
N LEU A 47 12.92 16.09 -17.72
CA LEU A 47 13.62 15.08 -16.95
C LEU A 47 12.98 14.86 -15.58
N PHE A 48 12.47 15.92 -14.94
CA PHE A 48 11.83 15.83 -13.63
C PHE A 48 10.61 14.91 -13.68
N LYS A 49 9.80 14.96 -14.74
CA LYS A 49 8.66 14.06 -14.92
C LYS A 49 9.09 12.60 -14.99
N VAL A 50 10.16 12.30 -15.73
CA VAL A 50 10.71 10.95 -15.87
C VAL A 50 11.22 10.43 -14.53
N VAL A 51 12.09 11.20 -13.88
CA VAL A 51 12.68 10.86 -12.58
C VAL A 51 11.58 10.69 -11.53
N HIS A 52 10.61 11.59 -11.49
CA HIS A 52 9.49 11.51 -10.55
C HIS A 52 8.70 10.20 -10.73
N SER A 53 8.43 9.80 -11.97
CA SER A 53 7.77 8.51 -12.25
C SER A 53 8.62 7.31 -11.81
N GLU A 54 9.94 7.33 -12.00
CA GLU A 54 10.84 6.29 -11.52
C GLU A 54 10.83 6.22 -9.98
N LYS A 55 10.99 7.36 -9.30
CA LYS A 55 10.99 7.44 -7.83
C LYS A 55 9.65 7.06 -7.22
N LEU A 56 8.55 7.34 -7.90
CA LEU A 56 7.24 6.85 -7.51
C LEU A 56 7.19 5.32 -7.50
N GLY A 57 7.73 4.67 -8.53
CA GLY A 57 7.80 3.22 -8.62
C GLY A 57 8.69 2.59 -7.53
N GLU A 58 9.86 3.20 -7.28
CA GLU A 58 10.78 2.76 -6.20
C GLU A 58 10.09 2.82 -4.83
N VAL A 59 9.47 3.96 -4.49
CA VAL A 59 8.78 4.14 -3.21
C VAL A 59 7.56 3.22 -3.09
N ALA A 60 6.83 2.96 -4.19
CA ALA A 60 5.75 2.00 -4.20
C ALA A 60 6.24 0.58 -3.89
N ALA A 61 7.32 0.14 -4.52
CA ALA A 61 7.91 -1.18 -4.28
C ALA A 61 8.43 -1.32 -2.84
N GLU A 62 9.07 -0.28 -2.30
CA GLU A 62 9.48 -0.24 -0.88
C GLU A 62 8.26 -0.40 0.04
N PHE A 63 7.18 0.34 -0.21
CA PHE A 63 5.96 0.26 0.60
C PHE A 63 5.33 -1.14 0.55
N ASP A 64 5.17 -1.70 -0.64
CA ASP A 64 4.57 -3.03 -0.85
C ASP A 64 5.40 -4.15 -0.21
N SER A 65 6.72 -4.00 -0.14
CA SER A 65 7.60 -4.96 0.53
C SER A 65 7.35 -5.04 2.05
N ILE A 66 6.94 -3.93 2.66
CA ILE A 66 6.63 -3.84 4.09
C ILE A 66 5.13 -4.07 4.36
N HIS A 67 4.26 -3.80 3.38
CA HIS A 67 2.80 -3.90 3.48
C HIS A 67 2.21 -4.97 2.55
N SER A 68 2.64 -6.21 2.72
CA SER A 68 2.08 -7.35 1.97
C SER A 68 0.99 -8.10 2.75
N VAL A 69 0.02 -8.67 2.03
CA VAL A 69 -1.03 -9.53 2.61
C VAL A 69 -0.42 -10.76 3.30
N HIS A 70 0.69 -11.27 2.77
CA HIS A 70 1.42 -12.39 3.35
C HIS A 70 2.03 -12.01 4.71
N ARG A 71 2.63 -10.82 4.83
CA ARG A 71 3.13 -10.34 6.12
C ARG A 71 2.00 -10.13 7.14
N ALA A 72 0.83 -9.68 6.68
CA ALA A 72 -0.34 -9.55 7.55
C ALA A 72 -0.81 -10.92 8.10
N LEU A 73 -0.69 -11.99 7.30
CA LEU A 73 -0.89 -13.37 7.75
C LEU A 73 0.19 -13.80 8.76
N GLU A 74 1.47 -13.57 8.46
CA GLU A 74 2.60 -13.90 9.37
C GLU A 74 2.51 -13.21 10.73
N LYS A 75 1.99 -11.98 10.77
CA LYS A 75 1.79 -11.20 12.01
C LYS A 75 0.48 -11.53 12.73
N GLY A 76 -0.32 -12.46 12.20
CA GLY A 76 -1.60 -12.87 12.80
C GLY A 76 -2.72 -11.83 12.67
N ALA A 77 -2.53 -10.79 11.86
CA ALA A 77 -3.59 -9.82 11.55
C ALA A 77 -4.65 -10.41 10.60
N LEU A 78 -4.24 -11.40 9.78
CA LEU A 78 -5.14 -12.20 8.95
C LEU A 78 -5.10 -13.66 9.41
N HIS A 79 -6.23 -14.34 9.27
CA HIS A 79 -6.34 -15.77 9.59
C HIS A 79 -5.95 -16.67 8.41
N ARG A 80 -6.28 -16.24 7.17
CA ARG A 80 -6.08 -17.04 5.96
C ARG A 80 -6.16 -16.15 4.71
N ILE A 81 -5.44 -16.55 3.67
CA ILE A 81 -5.58 -16.05 2.29
C ILE A 81 -6.30 -17.14 1.48
N LEU A 82 -7.40 -16.78 0.80
CA LEU A 82 -8.24 -17.73 0.07
C LEU A 82 -8.14 -17.50 -1.44
N PRO A 83 -7.98 -18.56 -2.26
CA PRO A 83 -8.14 -18.44 -3.70
C PRO A 83 -9.63 -18.19 -4.04
N PRO A 84 -9.94 -17.51 -5.15
CA PRO A 84 -11.31 -17.13 -5.48
C PRO A 84 -12.32 -18.30 -5.51
N GLY A 85 -11.91 -19.46 -6.03
CA GLY A 85 -12.77 -20.65 -6.13
C GLY A 85 -13.16 -21.26 -4.78
N GLU A 86 -12.39 -21.02 -3.72
CA GLU A 86 -12.67 -21.53 -2.37
C GLU A 86 -13.53 -20.57 -1.54
N LEU A 87 -13.73 -19.33 -2.01
CA LEU A 87 -14.39 -18.29 -1.23
C LEU A 87 -15.82 -18.70 -0.82
N ARG A 88 -16.64 -19.16 -1.78
CA ARG A 88 -18.03 -19.53 -1.50
C ARG A 88 -18.14 -20.75 -0.57
N PRO A 89 -17.46 -21.89 -0.83
CA PRO A 89 -17.47 -23.02 0.11
C PRO A 89 -17.00 -22.63 1.52
N TYR A 90 -15.92 -21.85 1.64
CA TYR A 90 -15.38 -21.43 2.93
C TYR A 90 -16.36 -20.56 3.72
N LEU A 91 -17.02 -19.60 3.06
CA LEU A 91 -17.98 -18.72 3.73
C LEU A 91 -19.21 -19.47 4.24
N ILE A 92 -19.72 -20.45 3.48
CA ILE A 92 -20.86 -21.29 3.90
C ILE A 92 -20.49 -22.05 5.18
N ASP A 93 -19.38 -22.78 5.14
CA ASP A 93 -18.89 -23.58 6.26
C ASP A 93 -18.56 -22.71 7.50
N ALA A 94 -17.96 -21.54 7.31
CA ALA A 94 -17.72 -20.58 8.39
C ALA A 94 -19.02 -20.08 9.03
N LEU A 95 -20.05 -19.81 8.22
CA LEU A 95 -21.34 -19.37 8.72
C LEU A 95 -22.06 -20.49 9.47
N GLU A 96 -22.07 -21.71 8.94
CA GLU A 96 -22.67 -22.88 9.58
C GLU A 96 -22.05 -23.16 10.96
N ARG A 97 -20.71 -23.10 11.07
CA ARG A 97 -20.03 -23.18 12.37
C ARG A 97 -20.45 -22.07 13.32
N GLY A 98 -20.55 -20.84 12.83
CA GLY A 98 -20.98 -19.68 13.62
C GLY A 98 -22.39 -19.85 14.17
N ILE A 99 -23.32 -20.31 13.34
CA ILE A 99 -24.70 -20.63 13.72
C ILE A 99 -24.73 -21.75 14.77
N GLY A 100 -24.00 -22.84 14.55
CA GLY A 100 -23.91 -23.94 15.50
C GLY A 100 -23.40 -23.49 16.87
N LYS A 101 -22.38 -22.63 16.90
CA LYS A 101 -21.85 -22.04 18.14
C LYS A 101 -22.92 -21.20 18.87
N ALA A 102 -23.58 -20.29 18.16
CA ALA A 102 -24.60 -19.41 18.76
C ALA A 102 -25.80 -20.21 19.31
N ILE A 103 -26.26 -21.23 18.59
CA ILE A 103 -27.34 -22.10 19.04
C ILE A 103 -26.91 -22.92 20.26
N GLY A 104 -25.70 -23.48 20.25
CA GLY A 104 -25.13 -24.24 21.37
C GLY A 104 -24.99 -23.39 22.65
N GLU A 105 -24.51 -22.16 22.53
CA GLU A 105 -24.42 -21.20 23.64
C GLU A 105 -25.81 -20.85 24.19
N SER A 106 -26.79 -20.59 23.31
CA SER A 106 -28.17 -20.30 23.75
C SER A 106 -28.86 -21.47 24.47
N THR A 107 -28.49 -22.71 24.12
CA THR A 107 -29.02 -23.92 24.75
C THR A 107 -28.33 -24.19 26.10
N GLY A 108 -27.01 -23.95 26.18
CA GLY A 108 -26.25 -24.04 27.44
C GLY A 108 -26.72 -23.03 28.48
N GLU A 109 -26.99 -21.78 28.09
CA GLU A 109 -27.45 -20.73 29.01
C GLU A 109 -28.87 -20.99 29.53
N ARG A 110 -29.75 -21.58 28.69
CA ARG A 110 -31.07 -22.07 29.13
C ARG A 110 -30.99 -23.26 30.09
N ALA A 111 -30.03 -24.16 29.90
CA ALA A 111 -29.84 -25.32 30.78
C ALA A 111 -29.29 -24.92 32.16
N VAL A 112 -28.41 -23.92 32.23
CA VAL A 112 -27.89 -23.39 33.50
C VAL A 112 -28.98 -22.68 34.31
N GLY A 113 -29.93 -22.00 33.67
CA GLY A 113 -31.08 -21.36 34.34
C GLY A 113 -32.18 -22.30 34.85
N ALA A 114 -32.25 -23.54 34.35
CA ALA A 114 -33.28 -24.51 34.74
C ALA A 114 -32.88 -25.43 35.91
N GLY A 115 -31.64 -25.32 36.42
CA GLY A 115 -31.07 -26.20 37.45
C GLY A 115 -30.98 -25.62 38.86
N THR A 116 -31.70 -24.54 39.19
CA THR A 116 -31.64 -23.88 40.52
C THR A 116 -32.99 -23.76 41.22
N LEU A 117 -33.86 -24.77 41.13
CA LEU A 117 -35.03 -24.89 42.00
C LEU A 117 -35.03 -26.25 42.71
#